data_AF-A0A9P5Y508-F1
#
_entry.id   AF-A0A9P5Y508-F1
#
_cell.length_a   1.000
_cell.length_b   1.000
_cell.length_c   1.000
_cell.angle_alpha   90.00
_cell.angle_beta   90.00
_cell.angle_gamma   90.00
#
_symmetry.space_group_name_H-M   'P 1'
#
loop_
_entity.id
_entity.type
_entity.pdbx_description
1 polymer ?
#
loop_
_entity_poly.entity_id
_entity_poly.type
_entity_poly.pdbx_seq_one_letter_code
_entity_poly.pdbx_strand_id
1 'polypeptide(L)'
;MAPKKSKKPKCQVCSTNDSKYTCAGCLIVYCSVLCYKQHKANECGGGGQPAAGTSVTGTGGADPTVDTTGASTNASADIEVDADTRTGTPTQATIPVSDSPIQTNTTANADPQAGPSDADHSKQVFGRLGEGDGNGREMDEDDDGGPPLEDPPPLRSLASLNWPYVPEESAYPDPLKRDDPKTLQLHQYEAIATSPSIRKALNSHPNLIPLLTSIDALRGPERERALERALGVAAPDIANREGPVEIGEDVLALRELAEAVEAAVRGENRAALGLDWGMGDE
;
A
#
# COMPACT_ATOMS: atom_id res chain seq x y z
N MET A 1 50.91 -37.35 -10.82
CA MET A 1 50.75 -36.68 -9.51
C MET A 1 49.27 -36.62 -9.18
N ALA A 2 48.82 -37.27 -8.10
CA ALA A 2 47.41 -37.26 -7.71
C ALA A 2 47.02 -35.89 -7.12
N PRO A 3 45.84 -35.33 -7.47
CA PRO A 3 45.40 -34.06 -6.91
C PRO A 3 45.15 -34.21 -5.41
N LYS A 4 45.84 -33.40 -4.60
CA LYS A 4 45.65 -33.34 -3.15
C LYS A 4 44.25 -32.80 -2.88
N LYS A 5 43.41 -33.61 -2.21
CA LYS A 5 42.07 -33.19 -1.77
C LYS A 5 42.21 -32.05 -0.76
N SER A 6 41.92 -30.83 -1.18
CA SER A 6 41.85 -29.66 -0.30
C SER A 6 40.64 -29.78 0.63
N LYS A 7 40.85 -29.59 1.93
CA LYS A 7 39.78 -29.58 2.94
C LYS A 7 38.85 -28.39 2.64
N LYS A 8 37.54 -28.62 2.65
CA LYS A 8 36.54 -27.55 2.46
C LYS A 8 36.57 -26.60 3.66
N PRO A 9 36.35 -25.30 3.47
CA PRO A 9 36.25 -24.37 4.58
C PRO A 9 35.01 -24.65 5.43
N LYS A 10 35.08 -24.31 6.72
CA LYS A 10 33.93 -24.40 7.63
C LYS A 10 32.99 -23.22 7.40
N CYS A 11 31.70 -23.42 7.70
CA CYS A 11 30.68 -22.38 7.71
C CYS A 11 31.10 -21.21 8.63
N GLN A 12 31.13 -19.98 8.14
CA GLN A 12 31.49 -18.80 8.93
C GLN A 12 30.37 -18.33 9.86
N VAL A 13 29.13 -18.77 9.64
CA VAL A 13 27.99 -18.39 10.49
C VAL A 13 27.88 -19.28 11.74
N CYS A 14 28.05 -20.59 11.60
CA CYS A 14 27.92 -21.52 12.73
C CYS A 14 29.24 -22.18 13.16
N SER A 15 30.29 -22.13 12.35
CA SER A 15 31.61 -22.77 12.60
C SER A 15 31.61 -24.28 12.84
N THR A 16 30.45 -24.94 12.79
CA THR A 16 30.30 -26.38 13.10
C THR A 16 30.38 -27.25 11.85
N ASN A 17 29.68 -26.88 10.79
CA ASN A 17 29.52 -27.69 9.58
C ASN A 17 30.42 -27.21 8.43
N ASP A 18 30.76 -28.11 7.51
CA ASP A 18 31.43 -27.75 6.25
C ASP A 18 30.54 -26.82 5.41
N SER A 19 31.15 -25.80 4.82
CA SER A 19 30.40 -24.86 3.98
C SER A 19 29.91 -25.53 2.70
N LYS A 20 28.67 -25.22 2.30
CA LYS A 20 28.03 -25.72 1.07
C LYS A 20 27.77 -24.62 0.05
N TYR A 21 27.61 -23.37 0.51
CA TYR A 21 27.21 -22.23 -0.31
C TYR A 21 28.05 -21.00 0.03
N THR A 22 28.03 -20.01 -0.85
CA THR A 22 28.71 -18.71 -0.68
C THR A 22 27.71 -17.59 -0.96
N CYS A 23 27.64 -16.58 -0.10
CA CYS A 23 26.75 -15.44 -0.29
C CYS A 23 27.24 -14.57 -1.45
N ALA A 24 26.36 -14.17 -2.38
CA ALA A 24 26.74 -13.33 -3.51
C ALA A 24 27.08 -11.87 -3.13
N GLY A 25 26.52 -11.36 -2.02
CA GLY A 25 26.72 -9.97 -1.58
C GLY A 25 28.04 -9.73 -0.86
N CYS A 26 28.38 -10.58 0.12
CA CYS A 26 29.55 -10.40 0.99
C CYS A 26 30.55 -11.58 0.94
N LEU A 27 30.32 -12.57 0.08
CA LEU A 27 31.20 -13.73 -0.14
C LEU A 27 31.47 -14.62 1.09
N ILE A 28 30.67 -14.50 2.16
CA ILE A 28 30.80 -15.42 3.29
C ILE A 28 30.35 -16.84 2.92
N VAL A 29 30.99 -17.85 3.50
CA VAL A 29 30.68 -19.26 3.26
C VAL A 29 29.75 -19.81 4.34
N TYR A 30 28.65 -20.47 3.95
CA TYR A 30 27.64 -20.98 4.88
C TYR A 30 27.18 -22.41 4.54
N CYS A 31 26.66 -23.13 5.54
CA CYS A 31 26.27 -24.54 5.37
C CYS A 31 24.78 -24.75 5.02
N SER A 32 23.89 -23.87 5.45
CA SER A 32 22.43 -24.06 5.32
C SER A 32 21.66 -22.75 5.17
N VAL A 33 20.39 -22.83 4.75
CA VAL A 33 19.49 -21.68 4.61
C VAL A 33 19.26 -20.95 5.94
N LEU A 34 19.27 -21.67 7.07
CA LEU A 34 19.17 -21.07 8.41
C LEU A 34 20.35 -20.13 8.68
N CYS A 35 21.58 -20.58 8.38
CA CYS A 35 22.77 -19.74 8.48
C CYS A 35 22.69 -18.55 7.52
N TYR A 36 22.15 -18.71 6.30
CA TYR A 36 21.97 -17.59 5.37
C TYR A 36 21.02 -16.52 5.93
N LYS A 37 19.88 -16.92 6.53
CA LYS A 37 18.94 -15.98 7.15
C LYS A 37 19.58 -15.24 8.33
N GLN A 38 20.31 -15.95 9.18
CA GLN A 38 21.01 -15.35 10.32
C GLN A 38 22.08 -14.35 9.88
N HIS A 39 22.87 -14.68 8.85
CA HIS A 39 23.81 -13.72 8.26
C HIS A 39 23.09 -12.52 7.64
N LYS A 40 21.92 -12.73 7.01
CA LYS A 40 21.20 -11.68 6.29
C LYS A 40 20.63 -10.65 7.25
N ALA A 41 20.17 -11.10 8.42
CA ALA A 41 19.68 -10.23 9.47
C ALA A 41 20.80 -9.42 10.15
N ASN A 42 21.99 -10.00 10.30
CA ASN A 42 23.02 -9.40 11.13
C ASN A 42 24.08 -8.60 10.34
N GLU A 43 24.53 -9.08 9.17
CA GLU A 43 25.81 -8.60 8.60
C GLU A 43 25.92 -8.68 7.06
N CYS A 44 24.81 -8.86 6.33
CA CYS A 44 24.87 -8.95 4.87
C CYS A 44 24.96 -7.55 4.20
N GLY A 45 26.17 -6.98 4.16
CA GLY A 45 26.45 -5.64 3.63
C GLY A 45 26.25 -5.41 2.11
N GLY A 46 25.48 -6.26 1.42
CA GLY A 46 25.30 -6.19 -0.04
C GLY A 46 24.25 -5.18 -0.54
N GLY A 47 23.91 -4.15 0.24
CA GLY A 47 22.76 -3.27 -0.04
C GLY A 47 23.02 -1.76 -0.01
N GLY A 48 24.26 -1.28 -0.01
CA GLY A 48 24.56 0.16 -0.03
C GLY A 48 25.80 0.52 -0.86
N GLN A 49 25.64 1.43 -1.82
CA GLN A 49 26.72 2.03 -2.60
C GLN A 49 27.76 2.77 -1.71
N PRO A 50 29.00 2.96 -2.21
CA PRO A 50 30.14 3.39 -1.41
C PRO A 50 30.19 4.92 -1.25
N ALA A 51 30.35 5.39 -0.01
CA ALA A 51 30.91 6.71 0.28
C ALA A 51 32.23 6.53 1.02
N ALA A 52 33.26 7.14 0.47
CA ALA A 52 34.64 7.03 0.91
C ALA A 52 34.89 7.67 2.29
N GLY A 53 35.78 7.03 3.05
CA GLY A 53 36.71 7.72 3.94
C GLY A 53 36.32 7.76 5.42
N THR A 54 36.87 6.86 6.22
CA THR A 54 37.99 7.18 7.14
C THR A 54 38.27 5.96 8.01
N SER A 55 39.48 5.40 7.83
CA SER A 55 40.07 4.44 8.74
C SER A 55 40.69 5.17 9.93
N VAL A 56 40.38 4.77 11.17
CA VAL A 56 41.37 4.83 12.25
C VAL A 56 41.22 3.61 13.17
N THR A 57 42.38 3.01 13.41
CA THR A 57 42.74 1.82 14.18
C THR A 57 42.48 1.93 15.69
N GLY A 58 42.31 0.76 16.32
CA GLY A 58 41.98 0.60 17.74
C GLY A 58 43.15 0.54 18.72
N THR A 59 42.82 0.15 19.96
CA THR A 59 43.60 -0.44 21.08
C THR A 59 42.65 -0.37 22.29
N GLY A 60 42.37 -1.42 23.06
CA GLY A 60 43.28 -2.12 23.97
C GLY A 60 42.64 -2.01 25.37
N GLY A 61 42.35 -3.14 26.02
CA GLY A 61 41.43 -3.21 27.15
C GLY A 61 41.97 -2.76 28.51
N ALA A 62 41.07 -2.73 29.49
CA ALA A 62 41.29 -3.05 30.90
C ALA A 62 39.94 -3.12 31.64
N ASP A 63 39.68 -4.26 32.28
CA ASP A 63 38.87 -4.38 33.51
C ASP A 63 39.61 -3.64 34.65
N PRO A 64 38.94 -3.02 35.65
CA PRO A 64 38.45 -3.80 36.81
C PRO A 64 37.13 -3.32 37.45
N THR A 65 36.30 -4.29 37.84
CA THR A 65 35.52 -4.45 39.10
C THR A 65 35.17 -3.21 39.99
N VAL A 66 33.89 -3.06 40.37
CA VAL A 66 33.30 -3.39 41.70
C VAL A 66 32.00 -2.59 41.98
N ASP A 67 31.10 -3.24 42.74
CA ASP A 67 29.80 -2.84 43.29
C ASP A 67 29.53 -1.36 43.64
N THR A 68 28.25 -0.95 43.59
CA THR A 68 27.48 -0.50 44.78
C THR A 68 26.03 -0.13 44.43
N THR A 69 25.12 -0.74 45.18
CA THR A 69 23.67 -0.52 45.32
C THR A 69 23.34 0.90 45.84
N GLY A 70 22.27 1.53 45.36
CA GLY A 70 21.74 2.73 46.02
C GLY A 70 20.61 3.44 45.27
N ALA A 71 19.39 3.28 45.76
CA ALA A 71 18.20 4.02 45.36
C ALA A 71 18.21 5.47 45.87
N SER A 72 17.66 6.43 45.10
CA SER A 72 16.64 7.39 45.55
C SER A 72 16.47 8.60 44.61
N THR A 73 15.19 8.83 44.26
CA THR A 73 14.43 10.09 44.22
C THR A 73 14.85 11.28 43.33
N ASN A 74 13.89 11.64 42.47
CA ASN A 74 13.32 12.97 42.19
C ASN A 74 14.27 14.18 42.14
N ALA A 75 14.30 14.86 40.98
CA ALA A 75 14.04 16.31 40.90
C ALA A 75 13.83 16.76 39.46
N SER A 76 12.80 17.57 39.30
CA SER A 76 12.50 18.43 38.15
C SER A 76 13.58 19.49 37.92
N ALA A 77 13.82 19.79 36.65
CA ALA A 77 14.25 21.11 36.12
C ALA A 77 13.96 21.05 34.61
N ASP A 78 13.02 21.83 34.08
CA ASP A 78 13.26 23.21 33.63
C ASP A 78 14.49 23.30 32.70
N ILE A 79 14.24 23.18 31.39
CA ILE A 79 15.18 23.70 30.39
C ILE A 79 14.40 24.59 29.43
N GLU A 80 14.80 25.86 29.49
CA GLU A 80 14.35 26.98 28.72
C GLU A 80 14.65 26.85 27.22
N VAL A 81 13.78 27.52 26.49
CA VAL A 81 13.93 28.07 25.14
C VAL A 81 15.33 28.61 24.84
N ASP A 82 15.93 28.15 23.74
CA ASP A 82 16.88 28.94 22.98
C ASP A 82 16.59 28.81 21.48
N ALA A 83 16.23 29.96 20.92
CA ALA A 83 16.12 30.20 19.50
C ALA A 83 17.51 30.50 18.95
N ASP A 84 17.95 29.78 17.92
CA ASP A 84 18.89 30.38 16.98
C ASP A 84 18.78 29.78 15.58
N THR A 85 18.17 30.58 14.71
CA THR A 85 18.69 30.98 13.40
C THR A 85 19.86 30.15 12.85
N ARG A 86 19.60 29.43 11.76
CA ARG A 86 20.55 29.38 10.63
C ARG A 86 19.87 28.98 9.33
N THR A 87 19.59 30.04 8.58
CA THR A 87 19.52 30.12 7.12
C THR A 87 20.61 29.25 6.49
N GLY A 88 20.20 28.30 5.65
CA GLY A 88 21.08 27.42 4.91
C GLY A 88 20.43 26.99 3.60
N THR A 89 20.48 27.88 2.62
CA THR A 89 20.14 27.66 1.21
C THR A 89 21.04 26.57 0.60
N PRO A 90 20.50 25.56 -0.11
CA PRO A 90 21.29 24.80 -1.06
C PRO A 90 20.82 25.09 -2.49
N THR A 91 21.73 25.77 -3.19
CA THR A 91 22.00 25.85 -4.62
C THR A 91 21.37 24.74 -5.48
N GLN A 92 20.59 25.15 -6.48
CA GLN A 92 20.16 24.33 -7.61
C GLN A 92 21.38 23.78 -8.36
N ALA A 93 21.49 22.45 -8.41
CA ALA A 93 22.33 21.76 -9.38
C ALA A 93 21.48 21.39 -10.60
N THR A 94 21.78 22.05 -11.72
CA THR A 94 21.28 21.73 -13.06
C THR A 94 21.66 20.31 -13.45
N ILE A 95 20.66 19.46 -13.71
CA ILE A 95 20.86 18.13 -14.31
C ILE A 95 20.80 18.28 -15.84
N PRO A 96 21.81 17.79 -16.59
CA PRO A 96 21.76 17.76 -18.05
C PRO A 96 20.81 16.66 -18.55
N VAL A 97 19.82 17.07 -19.33
CA VAL A 97 18.96 16.19 -20.13
C VAL A 97 19.81 15.42 -21.15
N SER A 98 19.85 14.10 -21.00
CA SER A 98 20.42 13.20 -22.00
C SER A 98 19.28 12.60 -22.80
N ASP A 99 19.11 13.17 -23.99
CA ASP A 99 18.26 12.73 -25.08
C ASP A 99 18.76 11.37 -25.60
N SER A 100 17.89 10.36 -25.66
CA SER A 100 18.15 9.17 -26.47
C SER A 100 16.86 8.48 -26.93
N PRO A 101 16.87 7.95 -28.16
CA PRO A 101 15.67 7.88 -28.99
C PRO A 101 14.86 6.60 -28.82
N ILE A 102 13.55 6.78 -29.07
CA ILE A 102 12.51 5.79 -29.26
C ILE A 102 12.93 4.77 -30.34
N GLN A 103 12.96 3.49 -29.99
CA GLN A 103 12.93 2.40 -30.97
C GLN A 103 11.51 1.82 -31.03
N THR A 104 10.80 2.19 -32.09
CA THR A 104 9.57 1.54 -32.53
C THR A 104 9.90 0.23 -33.22
N ASN A 105 9.58 -0.91 -32.60
CA ASN A 105 9.55 -2.19 -33.30
C ASN A 105 8.13 -2.52 -33.72
N THR A 106 7.83 -2.14 -34.97
CA THR A 106 6.74 -2.68 -35.77
C THR A 106 7.15 -4.05 -36.28
N THR A 107 6.47 -5.11 -35.84
CA THR A 107 6.47 -6.39 -36.56
C THR A 107 5.05 -6.86 -36.75
N ALA A 108 4.60 -6.72 -38.00
CA ALA A 108 3.44 -7.37 -38.56
C ALA A 108 3.61 -8.90 -38.55
N ASN A 109 2.55 -9.61 -38.19
CA ASN A 109 2.20 -10.99 -38.57
C ASN A 109 0.87 -11.31 -37.85
N ALA A 110 -0.10 -12.05 -38.36
CA ALA A 110 -0.52 -12.46 -39.68
C ALA A 110 -1.91 -13.06 -39.42
N ASP A 111 -2.83 -12.81 -40.35
CA ASP A 111 -4.14 -13.44 -40.49
C ASP A 111 -4.04 -14.99 -40.38
N PRO A 112 -5.07 -15.68 -39.87
CA PRO A 112 -5.92 -16.36 -40.85
C PRO A 112 -7.42 -16.39 -40.52
N GLN A 113 -8.19 -16.08 -41.56
CA GLN A 113 -9.57 -16.48 -41.81
C GLN A 113 -9.86 -17.98 -41.59
N ALA A 114 -11.02 -18.26 -40.99
CA ALA A 114 -12.02 -19.30 -41.33
C ALA A 114 -12.99 -19.42 -40.13
N GLY A 115 -14.32 -19.42 -40.20
CA GLY A 115 -15.36 -19.38 -41.21
C GLY A 115 -16.71 -19.43 -40.45
N PRO A 116 -17.86 -19.18 -41.11
CA PRO A 116 -19.15 -19.04 -40.43
C PRO A 116 -19.88 -20.40 -40.31
N SER A 117 -20.62 -20.59 -39.21
CA SER A 117 -21.58 -21.68 -39.07
C SER A 117 -22.93 -21.16 -38.58
N ASP A 118 -23.86 -21.09 -39.52
CA ASP A 118 -25.30 -20.99 -39.36
C ASP A 118 -25.89 -22.20 -38.60
N ALA A 119 -26.82 -21.92 -37.67
CA ALA A 119 -27.94 -22.76 -37.24
C ALA A 119 -28.76 -21.92 -36.23
N ASP A 120 -29.84 -21.24 -36.64
CA ASP A 120 -31.19 -21.74 -36.93
C ASP A 120 -31.93 -22.33 -35.70
N HIS A 121 -33.20 -21.91 -35.59
CA HIS A 121 -34.29 -22.38 -34.73
C HIS A 121 -34.33 -21.93 -33.25
N SER A 122 -35.11 -20.89 -32.96
CA SER A 122 -36.43 -21.09 -32.34
C SER A 122 -37.19 -19.79 -32.14
N LYS A 123 -38.11 -19.53 -33.07
CA LYS A 123 -39.28 -18.70 -32.84
C LYS A 123 -40.18 -19.43 -31.84
N GLN A 124 -40.38 -18.89 -30.64
CA GLN A 124 -41.58 -19.20 -29.86
C GLN A 124 -42.55 -18.02 -29.93
N VAL A 125 -43.61 -18.29 -30.68
CA VAL A 125 -44.86 -17.56 -30.75
C VAL A 125 -45.74 -18.06 -29.61
N PHE A 126 -46.10 -17.19 -28.67
CA PHE A 126 -47.29 -17.29 -27.83
C PHE A 126 -48.01 -15.94 -28.04
N GLY A 127 -49.19 -15.86 -28.70
CA GLY A 127 -50.47 -16.37 -28.20
C GLY A 127 -51.00 -15.41 -27.13
N ARG A 128 -51.46 -14.21 -27.51
CA ARG A 128 -52.87 -13.81 -27.76
C ARG A 128 -53.81 -13.98 -26.56
N LEU A 129 -54.55 -12.89 -26.30
CA LEU A 129 -55.82 -12.71 -25.58
C LEU A 129 -55.72 -12.16 -24.15
N GLY A 130 -56.13 -10.90 -24.03
CA GLY A 130 -56.33 -10.15 -22.81
C GLY A 130 -56.96 -8.81 -23.14
N GLU A 131 -58.15 -8.84 -23.76
CA GLU A 131 -59.04 -7.69 -23.91
C GLU A 131 -59.43 -7.21 -22.51
N GLY A 132 -59.04 -5.97 -22.17
CA GLY A 132 -59.44 -5.26 -20.97
C GLY A 132 -60.15 -3.98 -21.38
N ASP A 133 -61.47 -4.08 -21.53
CA ASP A 133 -62.39 -2.96 -21.66
C ASP A 133 -62.46 -2.15 -20.35
N GLY A 134 -62.34 -0.82 -20.49
CA GLY A 134 -63.12 0.16 -19.71
C GLY A 134 -62.65 0.47 -18.29
N ASN A 135 -62.05 1.66 -18.12
CA ASN A 135 -62.83 2.80 -17.64
C ASN A 135 -62.00 4.08 -17.69
N GLY A 136 -62.53 5.07 -18.41
CA GLY A 136 -62.07 6.44 -18.34
C GLY A 136 -62.30 7.01 -16.95
N ARG A 137 -61.24 7.58 -16.39
CA ARG A 137 -61.34 8.63 -15.39
C ARG A 137 -60.30 9.67 -15.79
N GLU A 138 -60.75 10.60 -16.63
CA GLU A 138 -60.15 11.93 -16.73
C GLU A 138 -60.07 12.48 -15.30
N MET A 139 -58.87 12.44 -14.73
CA MET A 139 -58.51 13.27 -13.60
C MET A 139 -57.75 14.43 -14.19
N ASP A 140 -58.34 15.59 -14.01
CA ASP A 140 -57.84 16.90 -14.37
C ASP A 140 -56.32 16.99 -14.13
N GLU A 141 -55.64 17.37 -15.21
CA GLU A 141 -54.24 17.71 -15.28
C GLU A 141 -54.01 19.01 -14.51
N ASP A 142 -53.84 18.91 -13.20
CA ASP A 142 -53.02 19.87 -12.46
C ASP A 142 -51.56 19.62 -12.88
N ASP A 143 -51.20 20.26 -14.00
CA ASP A 143 -49.84 20.50 -14.51
C ASP A 143 -49.06 21.29 -13.45
N ASP A 144 -48.69 20.61 -12.36
CA ASP A 144 -47.73 21.08 -11.37
C ASP A 144 -46.38 21.12 -12.08
N GLY A 145 -46.05 22.30 -12.59
CA GLY A 145 -44.75 22.66 -13.15
C GLY A 145 -43.64 22.50 -12.13
N GLY A 146 -43.31 21.26 -11.80
CA GLY A 146 -42.16 20.87 -11.03
C GLY A 146 -40.92 21.47 -11.69
N PRO A 147 -40.01 22.08 -10.91
CA PRO A 147 -38.81 22.69 -11.45
C PRO A 147 -38.06 21.66 -12.30
N PRO A 148 -37.49 22.06 -13.46
CA PRO A 148 -36.71 21.17 -14.29
C PRO A 148 -35.66 20.50 -13.41
N LEU A 149 -35.70 19.17 -13.32
CA LEU A 149 -34.66 18.41 -12.67
C LEU A 149 -33.39 18.67 -13.48
N GLU A 150 -32.55 19.58 -13.02
CA GLU A 150 -31.26 19.86 -13.62
C GLU A 150 -30.47 18.54 -13.62
N ASP A 151 -30.10 18.07 -14.81
CA ASP A 151 -29.30 16.86 -14.94
C ASP A 151 -28.03 17.03 -14.10
N PRO A 152 -27.62 16.00 -13.34
CA PRO A 152 -26.45 16.09 -12.50
C PRO A 152 -25.23 16.46 -13.36
N PRO A 153 -24.33 17.33 -12.85
CA PRO A 153 -23.17 17.77 -13.60
C PRO A 153 -22.40 16.58 -14.21
N PRO A 154 -22.03 16.64 -15.50
CA PRO A 154 -21.35 15.54 -16.15
C PRO A 154 -20.02 15.26 -15.45
N LEU A 155 -19.78 13.99 -15.12
CA LEU A 155 -18.56 13.57 -14.45
C LEU A 155 -17.35 13.71 -15.39
N ARG A 156 -16.17 13.99 -14.83
CA ARG A 156 -14.92 13.97 -15.59
C ARG A 156 -14.65 12.57 -16.13
N SER A 157 -14.09 12.48 -17.34
CA SER A 157 -13.73 11.20 -17.94
C SER A 157 -12.58 10.52 -17.18
N LEU A 158 -12.61 9.19 -17.08
CA LEU A 158 -11.57 8.42 -16.39
C LEU A 158 -10.20 8.55 -17.08
N ALA A 159 -10.17 8.81 -18.39
CA ALA A 159 -8.95 9.04 -19.16
C ALA A 159 -8.25 10.37 -18.82
N SER A 160 -8.94 11.30 -18.14
CA SER A 160 -8.34 12.56 -17.69
C SER A 160 -7.47 12.42 -16.43
N LEU A 161 -7.55 11.28 -15.74
CA LEU A 161 -6.79 10.99 -14.53
C LEU A 161 -5.41 10.43 -14.89
N ASN A 162 -4.38 10.87 -14.16
CA ASN A 162 -3.03 10.32 -14.27
C ASN A 162 -2.94 9.04 -13.43
N TRP A 163 -3.21 7.89 -14.06
CA TRP A 163 -3.12 6.60 -13.40
C TRP A 163 -1.67 6.15 -13.24
N PRO A 164 -1.25 5.69 -12.05
CA PRO A 164 0.06 5.08 -11.90
C PRO A 164 0.16 3.81 -12.76
N TYR A 165 1.32 3.57 -13.36
CA TYR A 165 1.56 2.31 -14.06
C TYR A 165 1.61 1.16 -13.05
N VAL A 166 0.70 0.20 -13.19
CA VAL A 166 0.67 -1.02 -12.38
C VAL A 166 1.08 -2.20 -13.27
N PRO A 167 2.19 -2.89 -12.97
CA PRO A 167 2.56 -4.10 -13.70
C PRO A 167 1.47 -5.16 -13.61
N GLU A 168 1.22 -5.87 -14.70
CA GLU A 168 0.33 -7.02 -14.71
C GLU A 168 0.84 -8.12 -13.77
N GLU A 169 -0.07 -8.79 -13.07
CA GLU A 169 0.27 -9.87 -12.16
C GLU A 169 0.98 -11.00 -12.90
N SER A 170 2.11 -11.44 -12.36
CA SER A 170 2.79 -12.61 -12.92
C SER A 170 1.86 -13.82 -12.86
N ALA A 171 1.70 -14.52 -13.98
CA ALA A 171 0.89 -15.74 -14.08
C ALA A 171 1.36 -16.87 -13.13
N TYR A 172 2.57 -16.76 -12.57
CA TYR A 172 3.11 -17.68 -11.57
C TYR A 172 3.53 -16.91 -10.30
N PRO A 173 2.62 -16.70 -9.34
CA PRO A 173 2.95 -16.02 -8.10
C PRO A 173 3.96 -16.85 -7.29
N ASP A 174 5.03 -16.21 -6.82
CA ASP A 174 6.03 -16.84 -5.96
C ASP A 174 5.35 -17.36 -4.68
N PRO A 175 5.43 -18.67 -4.36
CA PRO A 175 4.79 -19.25 -3.18
C PRO A 175 5.20 -18.56 -1.88
N LEU A 176 6.40 -17.96 -1.82
CA LEU A 176 6.88 -17.24 -0.63
C LEU A 176 6.22 -15.88 -0.45
N LYS A 177 5.68 -15.29 -1.52
CA LYS A 177 5.03 -13.96 -1.51
C LYS A 177 3.51 -14.05 -1.47
N ARG A 178 2.97 -15.25 -1.21
CA ARG A 178 1.52 -15.48 -1.12
C ARG A 178 0.87 -14.66 0.00
N ASP A 179 1.61 -14.44 1.09
CA ASP A 179 1.12 -13.74 2.27
C ASP A 179 1.54 -12.26 2.31
N ASP A 180 2.32 -11.79 1.33
CA ASP A 180 2.69 -10.38 1.23
C ASP A 180 1.46 -9.54 0.81
N PRO A 181 1.27 -8.33 1.34
CA PRO A 181 0.17 -7.46 0.94
C PRO A 181 0.26 -7.16 -0.55
N LYS A 182 -0.81 -7.50 -1.29
CA LYS A 182 -0.87 -7.34 -2.73
C LYS A 182 -1.04 -5.87 -3.10
N THR A 183 -0.30 -5.41 -4.10
CA THR A 183 -0.48 -4.07 -4.66
C THR A 183 -1.82 -3.97 -5.39
N LEU A 184 -2.46 -2.79 -5.32
CA LEU A 184 -3.70 -2.52 -6.04
C LEU A 184 -3.52 -2.70 -7.55
N GLN A 185 -4.49 -3.38 -8.16
CA GLN A 185 -4.57 -3.62 -9.60
C GLN A 185 -5.30 -2.48 -10.31
N LEU A 186 -5.07 -2.34 -11.64
CA LEU A 186 -5.68 -1.26 -12.44
C LEU A 186 -7.22 -1.24 -12.34
N HIS A 187 -7.86 -2.40 -12.43
CA HIS A 187 -9.32 -2.50 -12.29
C HIS A 187 -9.84 -2.05 -10.91
N GLN A 188 -9.04 -2.21 -9.86
CA GLN A 188 -9.41 -1.77 -8.50
C GLN A 188 -9.31 -0.26 -8.38
N TYR A 189 -8.27 0.34 -8.99
CA TYR A 189 -8.15 1.78 -9.14
C TYR A 189 -9.36 2.39 -9.88
N GLU A 190 -9.80 1.77 -10.98
CA GLU A 190 -11.00 2.18 -11.71
C GLU A 190 -12.28 2.05 -10.86
N ALA A 191 -12.43 0.95 -10.10
CA ALA A 191 -13.55 0.76 -9.19
C ALA A 191 -13.59 1.84 -8.10
N ILE A 192 -12.44 2.21 -7.54
CA ILE A 192 -12.32 3.29 -6.56
C ILE A 192 -12.76 4.63 -7.17
N ALA A 193 -12.29 4.99 -8.37
CA ALA A 193 -12.65 6.26 -9.00
C ALA A 193 -14.12 6.34 -9.45
N THR A 194 -14.72 5.20 -9.81
CA THR A 194 -16.12 5.14 -10.27
C THR A 194 -17.13 4.95 -9.15
N SER A 195 -16.70 4.59 -7.94
CA SER A 195 -17.57 4.30 -6.81
C SER A 195 -18.44 5.49 -6.37
N PRO A 196 -19.78 5.37 -6.35
CA PRO A 196 -20.67 6.39 -5.84
C PRO A 196 -20.57 6.56 -4.31
N SER A 197 -20.29 5.47 -3.59
CA SER A 197 -20.15 5.50 -2.13
C SER A 197 -18.95 6.32 -1.69
N ILE A 198 -17.82 6.21 -2.40
CA ILE A 198 -16.63 7.02 -2.13
C ILE A 198 -16.91 8.51 -2.39
N ARG A 199 -17.58 8.84 -3.51
CA ARG A 199 -17.98 10.23 -3.79
C ARG A 199 -18.91 10.79 -2.71
N LYS A 200 -19.86 9.99 -2.23
CA LYS A 200 -20.74 10.36 -1.13
C LYS A 200 -19.95 10.63 0.15
N ALA A 201 -19.05 9.74 0.55
CA ALA A 201 -18.24 9.89 1.76
C ALA A 201 -17.37 11.17 1.73
N LEU A 202 -16.75 11.47 0.58
CA LEU A 202 -15.95 12.69 0.39
C LEU A 202 -16.80 13.98 0.41
N ASN A 203 -18.03 13.93 -0.12
CA ASN A 203 -18.95 15.08 -0.11
C ASN A 203 -19.57 15.32 1.27
N SER A 204 -19.83 14.25 2.03
CA SER A 204 -20.36 14.34 3.39
C SER A 204 -19.34 14.95 4.37
N HIS A 205 -18.05 14.74 4.12
CA HIS A 205 -16.98 15.13 5.05
C HIS A 205 -15.94 16.01 4.35
N PRO A 206 -16.14 17.35 4.31
CA PRO A 206 -15.23 18.26 3.62
C PRO A 206 -13.81 18.29 4.23
N ASN A 207 -13.66 17.91 5.50
CA ASN A 207 -12.38 17.84 6.21
C ASN A 207 -11.50 16.68 5.74
N LEU A 208 -12.06 15.67 5.06
CA LEU A 208 -11.29 14.53 4.57
C LEU A 208 -10.30 14.92 3.47
N ILE A 209 -10.69 15.82 2.56
CA ILE A 209 -9.81 16.24 1.45
C ILE A 209 -8.50 16.87 1.96
N PRO A 210 -8.52 17.90 2.85
CA PRO A 210 -7.29 18.47 3.39
C PRO A 210 -6.51 17.47 4.26
N LEU A 211 -7.19 16.60 5.02
CA LEU A 211 -6.55 15.56 5.80
C LEU A 211 -5.77 14.58 4.91
N LEU A 212 -6.42 14.02 3.88
CA LEU A 212 -5.80 13.12 2.91
C LEU A 212 -4.63 13.79 2.19
N THR A 213 -4.77 15.07 1.83
CA THR A 213 -3.69 15.86 1.22
C THR A 213 -2.51 16.02 2.17
N SER A 214 -2.75 16.27 3.45
CA SER A 214 -1.69 16.40 4.46
C SER A 214 -0.96 15.07 4.69
N ILE A 215 -1.67 13.95 4.68
CA ILE A 215 -1.09 12.61 4.81
C ILE A 215 -0.29 12.25 3.54
N ASP A 216 -0.80 12.59 2.36
CA ASP A 216 -0.11 12.34 1.09
C ASP A 216 1.12 13.23 0.88
N ALA A 217 1.25 14.34 1.62
CA ALA A 217 2.50 15.10 1.64
C ALA A 217 3.63 14.39 2.41
N LEU A 218 3.30 13.47 3.33
CA LEU A 218 4.27 12.74 4.14
C LEU A 218 4.88 11.55 3.36
N ARG A 219 6.06 11.09 3.79
CA ARG A 219 6.77 9.94 3.19
C ARG A 219 7.28 8.99 4.27
N GLY A 220 7.43 7.72 3.90
CA GLY A 220 7.99 6.68 4.77
C GLY A 220 7.20 6.50 6.09
N PRO A 221 7.89 6.29 7.23
CA PRO A 221 7.25 5.89 8.49
C PRO A 221 6.36 6.98 9.10
N GLU A 222 6.57 8.26 8.75
CA GLU A 222 5.74 9.36 9.23
C GLU A 222 4.33 9.29 8.62
N ARG A 223 4.25 8.91 7.34
CA ARG A 223 2.98 8.69 6.65
C ARG A 223 2.19 7.55 7.29
N GLU A 224 2.87 6.44 7.60
CA GLU A 224 2.27 5.27 8.26
C GLU A 224 1.70 5.65 9.63
N ARG A 225 2.50 6.31 10.48
CA ARG A 225 2.01 6.79 11.79
C ARG A 225 0.87 7.80 11.69
N ALA A 226 0.89 8.66 10.67
CA ALA A 226 -0.21 9.61 10.44
C ALA A 226 -1.50 8.90 10.05
N LEU A 227 -1.42 7.88 9.19
CA LEU A 227 -2.55 7.01 8.84
C LEU A 227 -3.08 6.25 10.05
N GLU A 228 -2.19 5.67 10.87
CA GLU A 228 -2.56 4.95 12.07
C GLU A 228 -3.32 5.83 13.07
N ARG A 229 -2.84 7.07 13.29
CA ARG A 229 -3.53 8.05 14.14
C ARG A 229 -4.87 8.46 13.55
N ALA A 230 -4.92 8.74 12.24
CA ALA A 230 -6.13 9.19 11.58
C ALA A 230 -7.22 8.11 11.54
N LEU A 231 -6.84 6.83 11.48
CA LEU A 231 -7.77 5.70 11.58
C LEU A 231 -8.09 5.28 13.02
N GLY A 232 -7.39 5.86 14.00
CA GLY A 232 -7.50 5.47 15.41
C GLY A 232 -7.07 4.03 15.67
N VAL A 233 -6.13 3.50 14.87
CA VAL A 233 -5.55 2.15 15.02
C VAL A 233 -4.16 2.17 15.64
N ALA A 234 -3.55 3.35 15.78
CA ALA A 234 -2.33 3.51 16.55
C ALA A 234 -2.59 2.93 17.95
N ALA A 235 -1.81 1.93 18.35
CA ALA A 235 -1.87 1.40 19.70
C ALA A 235 -1.80 2.60 20.65
N PRO A 236 -2.83 2.86 21.47
CA PRO A 236 -2.64 3.79 22.56
C PRO A 236 -1.47 3.21 23.34
N ASP A 237 -0.45 4.01 23.66
CA ASP A 237 0.51 3.63 24.67
C ASP A 237 -0.26 3.00 25.83
N ILE A 238 -0.01 1.71 26.06
CA ILE A 238 -0.80 0.77 26.88
C ILE A 238 -0.78 1.15 28.39
N ALA A 239 -0.51 2.41 28.73
CA ALA A 239 -0.04 2.76 30.07
C ALA A 239 -0.83 3.81 30.84
N ASN A 240 -1.83 4.54 30.31
CA ASN A 240 -2.50 5.55 31.17
C ASN A 240 -3.80 6.22 30.66
N ARG A 241 -4.81 5.49 30.16
CA ARG A 241 -6.09 6.15 29.85
C ARG A 241 -7.31 5.28 30.19
N GLU A 242 -7.70 5.29 31.45
CA GLU A 242 -8.97 4.73 31.97
C GLU A 242 -10.19 5.62 31.62
N GLY A 243 -10.25 6.15 30.39
CA GLY A 243 -11.34 7.00 29.93
C GLY A 243 -11.86 6.58 28.56
N PRO A 244 -13.15 6.80 28.24
CA PRO A 244 -13.67 6.61 26.90
C PRO A 244 -12.80 7.40 25.91
N VAL A 245 -12.18 6.71 24.96
CA VAL A 245 -11.46 7.36 23.88
C VAL A 245 -12.53 7.97 22.97
N GLU A 246 -12.79 9.26 23.11
CA GLU A 246 -13.63 9.99 22.17
C GLU A 246 -13.00 9.89 20.79
N ILE A 247 -13.59 9.07 19.93
CA ILE A 247 -13.20 8.94 18.53
C ILE A 247 -13.63 10.23 17.85
N GLY A 248 -12.66 11.03 17.39
CA GLY A 248 -12.95 12.28 16.71
C GLY A 248 -13.76 12.07 15.43
N GLU A 249 -14.53 13.09 15.03
CA GLU A 249 -15.35 13.08 13.81
C GLU A 249 -14.51 12.72 12.56
N ASP A 250 -13.30 13.24 12.44
CA ASP A 250 -12.38 12.95 11.34
C ASP A 250 -11.99 11.46 11.26
N VAL A 251 -11.90 10.77 12.42
CA VAL A 251 -11.58 9.34 12.47
C VAL A 251 -12.76 8.51 11.98
N LEU A 252 -13.98 8.87 12.37
CA LEU A 252 -15.20 8.22 11.88
C LEU A 252 -15.36 8.43 10.36
N ALA A 253 -15.17 9.66 9.91
CA ALA A 253 -15.22 10.01 8.49
C ALA A 253 -14.18 9.22 7.67
N LEU A 254 -12.97 9.06 8.20
CA LEU A 254 -11.91 8.32 7.50
C LEU A 254 -12.17 6.81 7.52
N ARG A 255 -12.76 6.26 8.59
CA ARG A 255 -13.21 4.86 8.64
C ARG A 255 -14.33 4.58 7.64
N GLU A 256 -15.33 5.46 7.54
CA GLU A 256 -16.39 5.34 6.53
C GLU A 256 -15.79 5.37 5.10
N LEU A 257 -14.84 6.27 4.85
CA LEU A 257 -14.14 6.29 3.56
C LEU A 257 -13.38 4.98 3.31
N ALA A 258 -12.68 4.45 4.31
CA ALA A 258 -11.92 3.21 4.20
C ALA A 258 -12.84 2.00 3.93
N GLU A 259 -14.02 1.94 4.55
CA GLU A 259 -15.05 0.93 4.26
C GLU A 259 -15.60 1.06 2.84
N ALA A 260 -15.86 2.29 2.38
CA ALA A 260 -16.30 2.53 1.01
C ALA A 260 -15.25 2.11 -0.03
N VAL A 261 -13.96 2.31 0.29
CA VAL A 261 -12.83 1.83 -0.54
C VAL A 261 -12.75 0.30 -0.52
N GLU A 262 -12.85 -0.34 0.65
CA GLU A 262 -12.88 -1.80 0.77
C GLU A 262 -14.00 -2.41 -0.07
N ALA A 263 -15.20 -1.87 0.03
CA ALA A 263 -16.36 -2.34 -0.72
C ALA A 263 -16.14 -2.21 -2.24
N ALA A 264 -15.52 -1.11 -2.69
CA ALA A 264 -15.20 -0.90 -4.10
C ALA A 264 -14.13 -1.87 -4.61
N VAL A 265 -13.08 -2.12 -3.82
CA VAL A 265 -11.96 -2.99 -4.20
C VAL A 265 -12.36 -4.48 -4.17
N ARG A 266 -13.16 -4.88 -3.20
CA ARG A 266 -13.64 -6.26 -3.04
C ARG A 266 -14.77 -6.61 -4.01
N GLY A 267 -15.55 -5.61 -4.43
CA GLY A 267 -16.72 -5.80 -5.29
C GLY A 267 -17.75 -6.71 -4.63
N GLU A 268 -18.23 -7.73 -5.37
CA GLU A 268 -19.28 -8.64 -4.89
C GLU A 268 -18.77 -9.75 -3.96
N ASN A 269 -17.45 -9.87 -3.77
CA ASN A 269 -16.87 -10.99 -3.02
C ASN A 269 -16.95 -10.82 -1.50
N ARG A 270 -18.18 -10.85 -0.96
CA ARG A 270 -18.46 -10.71 0.49
C ARG A 270 -17.89 -11.83 1.36
N ALA A 271 -17.39 -12.91 0.76
CA ALA A 271 -16.79 -14.04 1.47
C ALA A 271 -15.35 -13.76 1.93
N ALA A 272 -14.68 -12.74 1.38
CA ALA A 272 -13.37 -12.31 1.87
C ALA A 272 -13.52 -11.50 3.16
N LEU A 273 -12.59 -11.69 4.11
CA LEU A 273 -12.52 -10.95 5.37
C LEU A 273 -12.54 -9.44 5.07
N GLY A 274 -13.53 -8.73 5.61
CA GLY A 274 -13.66 -7.28 5.48
C GLY A 274 -12.88 -6.53 6.57
N LEU A 275 -12.85 -5.20 6.44
CA LEU A 275 -12.39 -4.34 7.53
C LEU A 275 -13.35 -4.46 8.70
N ASP A 276 -12.84 -4.90 9.85
CA ASP A 276 -13.55 -4.91 11.12
C ASP A 276 -12.82 -3.96 12.08
N TRP A 277 -13.52 -2.93 12.53
CA TRP A 277 -12.99 -1.93 13.46
C TRP A 277 -13.17 -2.32 14.93
N GLY A 278 -13.72 -3.50 15.22
CA GLY A 278 -13.92 -3.98 16.59
C GLY A 278 -15.03 -3.24 17.36
N MET A 279 -15.94 -2.56 16.66
CA MET A 279 -17.12 -1.90 17.24
C MET A 279 -18.37 -2.80 17.14
N GLY A 280 -18.18 -4.11 17.36
CA GLY A 280 -19.29 -5.05 17.45
C GLY A 280 -20.05 -4.79 18.75
N ASP A 281 -21.32 -4.38 18.61
CA ASP A 281 -22.30 -4.31 19.68
C ASP A 281 -22.28 -5.60 20.53
N GLU A 282 -22.03 -5.46 21.83
CA GLU A 282 -22.27 -6.48 22.86
C GLU A 282 -23.77 -6.56 23.20
#